data_AF-A0A0K3CD20-F1
#
_entry.id   AF-A0A0K3CD20-F1
#
_cell.length_a   1.000
_cell.length_b   1.000
_cell.length_c   1.000
_cell.angle_alpha   90.00
_cell.angle_beta   90.00
_cell.angle_gamma   90.00
#
_symmetry.space_group_name_H-M   'P 1'
#
loop_
_entity.id
_entity.type
_entity.pdbx_description
1 polymer ?
#
loop_
_entity_poly.entity_id
_entity_poly.type
_entity_poly.pdbx_seq_one_letter_code
_entity_poly.pdbx_strand_id
1 'polypeptide(L)'
;MGLLPSVDPSLVPPFLLVSLPLAYLSYRFYVRLTTIPPSQRPYDPKTGIGRGAPGFQTGVRKVAIPKDLMERIKRGEELGSAGEEEAEQRKLPENVDEEWLPAGATGSSGKNKTRRRKK
;
A
#
# COMPACT_ATOMS: atom_id res chain seq x y z
N MET A 1 -34.26 -25.95 -22.56
CA MET A 1 -32.93 -26.59 -22.68
C MET A 1 -32.29 -26.06 -23.95
N GLY A 2 -31.25 -25.24 -23.84
CA GLY A 2 -30.57 -24.68 -25.00
C GLY A 2 -29.74 -25.74 -25.70
N LEU A 3 -30.02 -25.99 -26.98
CA LEU A 3 -29.18 -26.82 -27.85
C LEU A 3 -27.79 -26.17 -27.94
N LEU A 4 -26.76 -26.88 -27.48
CA LEU A 4 -25.39 -26.47 -27.75
C LEU A 4 -25.17 -26.53 -29.26
N PRO A 5 -24.60 -25.48 -29.88
CA PRO A 5 -24.32 -25.51 -31.31
C PRO A 5 -23.36 -26.66 -31.60
N SER A 6 -23.77 -27.55 -32.51
CA SER A 6 -22.88 -28.57 -33.06
C SER A 6 -21.77 -27.87 -33.83
N VAL A 7 -20.52 -28.02 -33.37
CA VAL A 7 -19.35 -27.45 -34.04
C VAL A 7 -18.90 -28.41 -35.13
N ASP A 8 -18.82 -27.94 -36.38
CA ASP A 8 -18.32 -28.76 -37.47
C ASP A 8 -16.82 -29.05 -37.28
N PRO A 9 -16.38 -30.32 -37.33
CA PRO A 9 -15.00 -30.70 -37.07
C PRO A 9 -14.01 -30.15 -38.11
N SER A 10 -14.49 -29.79 -39.30
CA SER A 10 -13.71 -29.14 -40.36
C SER A 10 -13.29 -27.71 -40.02
N LEU A 11 -13.96 -27.07 -39.05
CA LEU A 11 -13.62 -25.72 -38.58
C LEU A 11 -12.60 -25.71 -37.43
N VAL A 12 -12.30 -26.88 -36.84
CA VAL A 12 -11.31 -26.98 -35.75
C VAL A 12 -9.92 -26.48 -36.19
N PRO A 13 -9.37 -26.87 -37.35
CA PRO A 13 -8.05 -26.40 -37.78
C PRO A 13 -7.91 -24.86 -37.91
N PRO A 14 -8.81 -24.12 -38.59
CA PRO A 14 -8.70 -22.66 -38.66
C PRO A 14 -8.93 -21.98 -37.30
N PHE A 15 -9.81 -22.52 -36.43
CA PHE A 15 -9.97 -21.96 -35.09
C PHE A 15 -8.73 -22.09 -34.23
N LEU A 16 -8.00 -23.20 -34.32
CA LEU A 16 -6.74 -23.36 -33.61
C LEU A 16 -5.69 -22.36 -34.11
N LEU A 17 -5.58 -22.13 -35.42
CA LEU A 17 -4.62 -21.16 -35.97
C LEU A 17 -4.84 -19.73 -35.45
N VAL A 18 -6.09 -19.33 -35.22
CA VAL A 18 -6.42 -17.98 -34.72
C VAL A 18 -6.42 -17.91 -33.20
N SER A 19 -7.00 -18.91 -32.52
CA SER A 19 -7.12 -18.90 -31.06
C SER A 19 -5.81 -19.18 -30.34
N LEU A 20 -4.89 -19.96 -30.92
CA LEU A 20 -3.60 -20.28 -30.30
C LEU A 20 -2.72 -19.03 -30.06
N PRO A 21 -2.47 -18.14 -31.05
CA PRO A 21 -1.73 -16.91 -30.80
C PRO A 21 -2.50 -15.96 -29.88
N LEU A 22 -3.84 -15.91 -29.99
CA LEU A 22 -4.66 -15.05 -29.15
C LEU A 22 -4.66 -15.49 -27.68
N ALA A 23 -4.72 -16.80 -27.43
CA ALA A 23 -4.61 -17.40 -26.11
C ALA A 23 -3.19 -17.24 -25.53
N TYR A 24 -2.15 -17.37 -26.36
CA TYR A 24 -0.78 -17.09 -25.93
C TYR A 24 -0.60 -15.64 -25.50
N LEU A 25 -1.13 -14.70 -26.29
CA LEU A 25 -1.03 -13.27 -25.99
C LEU A 25 -1.82 -12.92 -24.73
N SER A 26 -3.06 -13.40 -24.61
CA SER A 26 -3.88 -13.17 -23.42
C SER A 26 -3.23 -13.77 -22.17
N TYR A 27 -2.65 -14.97 -22.26
CA TYR A 27 -1.89 -15.58 -21.18
C TYR A 27 -0.66 -14.75 -20.80
N ARG A 28 0.12 -14.29 -21.78
CA ARG A 28 1.29 -13.43 -21.53
C ARG A 28 0.92 -12.12 -20.83
N PHE A 29 -0.15 -11.47 -21.27
CA PHE A 29 -0.66 -10.26 -20.62
C PHE A 29 -1.19 -10.56 -19.22
N TYR A 30 -1.95 -11.63 -19.05
CA TYR A 30 -2.46 -12.07 -17.75
C TYR A 30 -1.34 -12.33 -16.76
N VAL A 31 -0.30 -13.08 -17.15
CA VAL A 31 0.88 -13.32 -16.29
C VAL A 31 1.57 -12.01 -15.96
N ARG A 32 1.75 -11.10 -16.93
CA ARG A 32 2.38 -9.80 -16.69
C ARG A 32 1.57 -8.93 -15.71
N LEU A 33 0.24 -8.99 -15.77
CA LEU A 33 -0.66 -8.22 -14.90
C LEU A 33 -0.78 -8.82 -13.50
N THR A 34 -0.68 -10.15 -13.37
CA THR A 34 -0.86 -10.87 -12.10
C THR A 34 0.43 -11.16 -11.35
N THR A 35 1.60 -10.97 -11.98
CA THR A 35 2.89 -11.19 -11.33
C THR A 35 3.17 -10.05 -10.33
N ILE A 36 3.00 -10.34 -9.05
CA ILE A 36 3.40 -9.44 -7.97
C ILE A 36 4.93 -9.33 -7.97
N PRO A 37 5.50 -8.11 -8.01
CA PRO A 37 6.94 -7.93 -7.99
C PRO A 37 7.54 -8.56 -6.72
N PRO A 38 8.75 -9.14 -6.79
CA PRO A 38 9.38 -9.81 -5.65
C PRO A 38 9.50 -8.90 -4.43
N SER A 39 9.62 -7.58 -4.66
CA SER A 39 9.66 -6.59 -3.58
C SER A 39 8.35 -6.51 -2.80
N GLN A 40 7.19 -6.84 -3.36
CA GLN A 40 5.88 -6.76 -2.68
C GLN A 40 5.45 -8.10 -2.07
N ARG A 41 6.25 -9.15 -2.21
CA ARG A 41 5.91 -10.47 -1.65
C ARG A 41 5.96 -10.45 -0.12
N PRO A 42 5.00 -11.10 0.55
CA PRO A 42 5.03 -11.30 1.99
C PRO A 42 6.32 -12.01 2.43
N TYR A 43 6.74 -11.78 3.67
CA TYR A 43 7.89 -12.46 4.26
C TYR A 43 7.66 -13.97 4.32
N ASP A 44 8.59 -14.73 3.75
CA ASP A 44 8.64 -16.19 3.88
C ASP A 44 9.67 -16.59 4.96
N PRO A 45 9.23 -17.14 6.11
CA PRO A 45 10.11 -17.51 7.22
C PRO A 45 11.14 -18.59 6.87
N LYS A 46 10.89 -19.41 5.85
CA LYS A 46 11.78 -20.53 5.48
C LYS A 46 12.97 -20.07 4.66
N THR A 47 12.77 -19.09 3.79
CA THR A 47 13.80 -18.54 2.90
C THR A 47 14.45 -17.27 3.47
N GLY A 48 13.80 -16.62 4.45
CA GLY A 48 14.26 -15.34 5.03
C GLY A 48 14.08 -14.15 4.09
N ILE A 49 13.34 -14.33 2.98
CA ILE A 49 13.17 -13.34 1.92
C ILE A 49 11.72 -12.82 1.94
N GLY A 50 11.54 -11.51 1.82
CA GLY A 50 10.24 -10.86 1.67
C GLY A 50 10.02 -9.70 2.64
N ARG A 51 8.87 -9.04 2.55
CA ARG A 51 8.51 -7.90 3.42
C ARG A 51 7.86 -8.36 4.71
N GLY A 52 8.30 -7.82 5.84
CA GLY A 52 7.69 -8.11 7.16
C GLY A 52 8.43 -9.16 7.97
N ALA A 53 9.77 -9.15 7.93
CA ALA A 53 10.57 -10.01 8.81
C ALA A 53 10.11 -9.84 10.27
N PRO A 54 9.86 -10.95 11.01
CA PRO A 54 9.46 -10.90 12.41
C PRO A 54 10.45 -10.06 13.22
N GLY A 55 9.95 -9.04 13.92
CA GLY A 55 10.77 -8.12 14.73
C GLY A 55 11.28 -6.86 14.00
N PHE A 56 11.05 -6.72 12.69
CA PHE A 56 11.39 -5.49 11.96
C PHE A 56 10.13 -4.74 11.50
N GLN A 57 10.04 -3.44 11.83
CA GLN A 57 8.96 -2.58 11.36
C GLN A 57 9.16 -2.23 9.88
N THR A 58 8.66 -3.08 8.99
CA THR A 58 8.70 -2.83 7.54
C THR A 58 7.34 -2.34 7.03
N GLY A 59 7.30 -1.57 5.93
CA GLY A 59 6.05 -1.08 5.34
C GLY A 59 5.54 0.26 5.88
N VAL A 60 6.34 0.98 6.68
CA VAL A 60 6.06 2.37 7.04
C VAL A 60 5.92 3.24 5.77
N ARG A 61 4.90 4.11 5.77
CA ARG A 61 4.64 5.04 4.66
C ARG A 61 5.86 5.95 4.50
N LYS A 62 6.39 6.04 3.28
CA LYS A 62 7.42 7.02 2.95
C LYS A 62 6.77 8.41 2.99
N VAL A 63 7.15 9.23 3.96
CA VAL A 63 6.70 10.61 4.07
C VAL A 63 7.60 11.47 3.19
N ALA A 64 7.01 12.30 2.33
CA ALA A 64 7.78 13.28 1.57
C ALA A 64 8.36 14.33 2.53
N ILE A 65 9.69 14.46 2.54
CA ILE A 65 10.40 15.44 3.35
C ILE A 65 10.43 16.78 2.58
N PRO A 66 10.11 17.91 3.23
CA PRO A 66 10.27 19.25 2.65
C PRO A 66 11.70 19.49 2.12
N LYS A 67 11.83 20.21 1.00
CA LYS A 67 13.12 20.43 0.32
C LYS A 67 14.18 21.11 1.22
N ASP A 68 13.77 22.06 2.05
CA ASP A 68 14.66 22.76 2.99
C ASP A 68 15.29 21.80 4.02
N LEU A 69 14.48 20.92 4.62
CA LEU A 69 14.99 19.90 5.55
C LEU A 69 15.91 18.89 4.85
N MET A 70 15.62 18.56 3.58
CA MET A 70 16.47 17.67 2.80
C MET A 70 17.85 18.29 2.52
N GLU A 71 17.92 19.60 2.29
CA GLU A 71 19.19 20.31 2.11
C GLU A 71 20.00 20.40 3.41
N ARG A 72 19.33 20.58 4.55
CA ARG A 72 19.95 20.56 5.89
C ARG A 72 20.48 19.18 6.27
N ILE A 73 19.71 18.11 6.05
CA ILE A 73 20.17 16.73 6.23
C ILE A 73 21.37 16.42 5.32
N LYS A 74 21.32 16.87 4.06
CA LYS A 74 22.43 16.69 3.12
C LYS A 74 23.71 17.42 3.54
N ARG A 75 23.57 18.51 4.30
CA ARG A 75 24.68 19.27 4.90
C ARG A 75 25.26 18.60 6.16
N GLY A 76 24.58 17.58 6.70
CA GLY A 76 25.01 16.86 7.90
C GLY A 76 24.55 17.50 9.22
N GLU A 77 23.54 18.39 9.20
CA GLU A 77 22.92 18.88 10.43
C GLU A 77 21.99 17.80 11.02
N GLU A 78 22.21 17.43 12.29
CA GLU A 78 21.29 16.57 13.05
C GLU A 78 20.03 17.36 13.43
N LEU A 79 18.94 17.10 12.72
CA LEU A 79 17.62 17.56 13.12
C LEU A 79 17.12 16.63 14.22
N GLY A 80 17.29 17.05 15.49
CA GLY A 80 16.58 16.44 16.61
C GLY A 80 15.05 16.64 16.49
N SER A 81 14.30 16.09 17.44
CA SER A 81 12.81 16.04 17.49
C SER A 81 12.09 17.34 17.10
N ALA A 82 12.72 18.49 17.32
CA ALA A 82 12.19 19.81 16.97
C ALA A 82 12.03 20.05 15.45
N GLY A 83 12.86 19.43 14.59
CA GLY A 83 12.75 19.59 13.13
C GLY A 83 11.60 18.79 12.51
N GLU A 84 11.19 17.72 13.18
CA GLU A 84 10.05 16.88 12.80
C GLU A 84 8.72 17.56 13.18
N GLU A 85 8.68 18.18 14.37
CA GLU A 85 7.52 18.97 14.82
C GLU A 85 7.24 20.18 13.94
N GLU A 86 8.26 20.90 13.45
CA GLU A 86 8.07 22.02 12.51
C GLU A 86 7.52 21.53 11.15
N ALA A 87 7.96 20.36 10.70
CA ALA A 87 7.45 19.73 9.47
C ALA A 87 6.01 19.21 9.61
N GLU A 88 5.61 18.82 10.82
CA GLU A 88 4.26 18.36 11.16
C GLU A 88 3.31 19.53 11.40
N GLN A 89 3.75 20.59 12.09
CA GLN A 89 2.99 21.82 12.30
C GLN A 89 2.71 22.54 10.97
N ARG A 90 3.66 22.58 10.03
CA ARG A 90 3.41 23.15 8.68
C ARG A 90 2.43 22.34 7.83
N LYS A 91 2.08 21.10 8.22
CA LYS A 91 1.05 20.29 7.54
C LYS A 91 -0.36 20.50 8.08
N LEU A 92 -0.50 21.12 9.26
CA LEU A 92 -1.81 21.51 9.74
C LEU A 92 -2.18 22.82 9.03
N PRO A 93 -3.23 22.82 8.16
CA PRO A 93 -3.71 24.06 7.60
C PRO A 93 -4.19 24.96 8.74
N GLU A 94 -3.78 26.23 8.71
CA GLU A 94 -4.14 27.29 9.69
C GLU A 94 -5.66 27.57 9.76
N ASN A 95 -6.47 26.82 9.00
CA ASN A 95 -7.91 26.97 8.82
C ASN A 95 -8.74 25.82 9.42
N VAL A 96 -8.14 24.82 10.07
CA VAL A 96 -8.92 23.72 10.67
C VAL A 96 -9.20 24.00 12.14
N ASP A 97 -10.46 24.31 12.43
CA ASP A 97 -10.97 24.52 13.79
C ASP A 97 -10.73 23.28 14.67
N GLU A 98 -10.30 23.51 15.91
CA GLU A 98 -10.00 22.47 16.91
C GLU A 98 -11.17 21.52 17.19
N GLU A 99 -12.38 21.92 16.81
CA GLU A 99 -13.64 21.15 16.94
C GLU A 99 -13.77 20.01 15.91
N TRP A 100 -13.04 20.07 14.79
CA TRP A 100 -13.00 19.00 13.78
C TRP A 100 -12.01 17.88 14.11
N LEU A 101 -11.10 18.10 15.06
CA LEU A 101 -10.10 17.11 15.44
C LEU A 101 -10.73 16.02 16.34
N PRO A 102 -10.49 14.72 16.06
CA PRO A 102 -11.00 13.66 16.91
C PRO A 102 -10.37 13.77 18.31
N ALA A 103 -11.20 13.65 19.34
CA ALA A 103 -10.77 13.74 20.74
C ALA A 103 -9.58 12.79 21.01
N GLY A 104 -8.39 13.38 21.16
CA GLY A 104 -7.12 12.65 21.29
C GLY A 104 -5.97 13.16 20.40
N ALA A 105 -6.24 14.03 19.42
CA ALA A 105 -5.20 14.65 18.59
C ALA A 105 -4.44 15.78 19.30
N THR A 106 -5.05 16.42 20.29
CA THR A 106 -4.38 17.38 21.18
C THR A 106 -4.04 16.66 22.49
N GLY A 107 -2.75 16.53 22.77
CA GLY A 107 -2.25 15.72 23.86
C GLY A 107 -2.86 16.07 25.23
N SER A 108 -3.24 15.03 25.97
CA SER A 108 -3.12 14.94 27.43
C SER A 108 -3.51 16.21 28.22
N SER A 109 -4.81 16.43 28.42
CA SER A 109 -5.27 17.20 29.57
C SER A 109 -6.67 16.77 29.99
N GLY A 110 -6.76 16.05 31.13
CA GLY A 110 -7.97 16.05 31.94
C GLY A 110 -8.73 14.73 32.09
N LYS A 111 -8.58 14.15 33.29
CA LYS A 111 -9.67 13.52 34.08
C LYS A 111 -10.32 12.22 33.56
N ASN A 112 -9.73 11.12 34.02
CA ASN A 112 -10.36 10.16 34.95
C ASN A 112 -11.88 10.34 35.19
N LYS A 113 -12.74 9.43 34.69
CA LYS A 113 -14.00 9.01 35.36
C LYS A 113 -14.65 7.79 34.68
N THR A 114 -14.59 6.67 35.40
CA THR A 114 -15.78 5.87 35.75
C THR A 114 -16.40 4.92 34.73
N ARG A 115 -16.15 3.63 34.98
CA ARG A 115 -17.15 2.53 35.11
C ARG A 115 -18.40 2.62 34.23
N ARG A 116 -18.60 1.65 33.33
CA ARG A 116 -19.87 0.89 33.30
C ARG A 116 -19.75 -0.47 32.61
N ARG A 117 -19.99 -1.51 33.42
CA ARG A 117 -20.19 -2.92 33.05
C ARG A 117 -21.47 -3.13 32.22
N LYS A 118 -21.45 -4.24 31.46
CA LYS A 118 -22.57 -5.11 31.00
C LYS A 118 -23.52 -4.54 29.94
N LYS A 119 -23.64 -5.26 28.82
CA LYS A 119 -24.66 -6.32 28.69
C LYS A 119 -24.16 -7.40 27.74
#